data_AF-A0A1F9JZU0-F1
#
_entry.id   AF-A0A1F9JZU0-F1
#
_cell.length_a   1.000
_cell.length_b   1.000
_cell.length_c   1.000
_cell.angle_alpha   90.00
_cell.angle_beta   90.00
_cell.angle_gamma   90.00
#
_symmetry.space_group_name_H-M   'P 1'
#
loop_
_entity.id
_entity.type
_entity.pdbx_description
1 polymer ?
#
loop_
_entity_poly.entity_id
_entity_poly.type
_entity_poly.pdbx_seq_one_letter_code
_entity_poly.pdbx_strand_id
1 'polypeptide(L)'
;MKVKGNIVFALVLLGITLFFVLGSLSYDPLARQLPLLVGIPVVVFLILQILMQLFPEALGWLVRMDSRQVIRVDQSLAAQAKAVRATREEKGRELEFYAWTGVFLLAIYLLGFLTAVPLFLVGLLYLRLKEKLWVSLVVAAVMWVVGYIGFIKLMEVPLFKGILWD
;
A
#
# COMPACT_ATOMS: atom_id res chain seq x y z
N MET A 1 -7.23 4.13 -34.92
CA MET A 1 -6.37 4.22 -33.73
C MET A 1 -6.56 2.95 -32.91
N LYS A 2 -5.52 2.12 -32.71
CA LYS A 2 -5.63 0.94 -31.84
C LYS A 2 -5.72 1.46 -30.41
N VAL A 3 -6.92 1.45 -29.82
CA VAL A 3 -7.08 1.79 -28.41
C VAL A 3 -6.29 0.76 -27.61
N LYS A 4 -5.21 1.20 -26.95
CA LYS A 4 -4.41 0.32 -26.10
C LYS A 4 -5.33 -0.13 -24.95
N GLY A 5 -5.48 -1.43 -24.70
CA GLY A 5 -6.38 -1.94 -23.65
C GLY A 5 -6.15 -1.30 -22.27
N ASN A 6 -4.93 -0.80 -22.02
CA ASN A 6 -4.56 -0.04 -20.84
C ASN A 6 -5.38 1.25 -20.63
N ILE A 7 -5.70 2.01 -21.70
CA ILE A 7 -6.45 3.27 -21.54
C ILE A 7 -7.92 2.99 -21.23
N VAL A 8 -8.50 1.93 -21.82
CA VAL A 8 -9.87 1.51 -21.54
C VAL A 8 -9.98 1.05 -20.09
N PHE A 9 -9.01 0.25 -19.62
CA PHE A 9 -8.95 -0.18 -18.23
C PHE A 9 -8.85 1.01 -17.27
N ALA A 10 -7.95 1.97 -17.53
CA ALA A 10 -7.80 3.16 -16.70
C ALA A 10 -9.08 4.02 -16.66
N LEU A 11 -9.78 4.15 -17.79
CA LEU A 11 -11.06 4.88 -17.86
C LEU A 11 -12.16 4.18 -17.07
N VAL A 12 -12.27 2.85 -17.16
CA VAL A 12 -13.24 2.06 -16.38
C VAL A 12 -12.94 2.19 -14.89
N LEU A 13 -11.66 2.05 -14.50
CA LEU A 13 -11.23 2.18 -13.11
C LEU A 13 -11.48 3.58 -12.57
N LEU A 14 -11.26 4.62 -13.37
CA LEU A 14 -11.57 6.00 -13.02
C LEU A 14 -13.08 6.18 -12.80
N GLY A 15 -13.91 5.61 -13.67
CA GLY A 15 -15.37 5.65 -13.52
C GLY A 15 -15.86 5.00 -12.23
N ILE A 16 -15.35 3.79 -11.92
CA ILE A 16 -15.66 3.09 -10.66
C ILE A 16 -15.20 3.91 -9.46
N THR A 17 -13.98 4.43 -9.49
CA THR A 17 -13.44 5.23 -8.38
C THR A 17 -14.24 6.50 -8.17
N LEU A 18 -14.59 7.22 -9.25
CA LEU A 18 -15.45 8.40 -9.18
C LEU A 18 -16.84 8.06 -8.62
N PHE A 19 -17.42 6.92 -9.00
CA PHE A 19 -18.68 6.46 -8.44
C PHE A 19 -18.60 6.32 -6.91
N PHE A 20 -17.55 5.69 -6.38
CA PHE A 20 -17.36 5.57 -4.93
C PHE A 20 -17.06 6.91 -4.24
N VAL A 21 -16.22 7.75 -4.83
CA VAL A 21 -15.89 9.07 -4.28
C VAL A 21 -17.12 9.97 -4.24
N LEU A 22 -17.85 10.09 -5.34
CA LEU A 22 -19.06 10.90 -5.40
C LEU A 22 -20.18 10.31 -4.54
N GLY A 23 -20.34 8.98 -4.54
CA GLY A 23 -21.28 8.29 -3.66
C GLY A 23 -20.98 8.55 -2.19
N SER A 24 -19.70 8.58 -1.80
CA SER A 24 -19.30 8.86 -0.41
C SER A 24 -19.68 10.26 0.08
N LEU A 25 -19.91 11.23 -0.82
CA LEU A 25 -20.37 12.57 -0.44
C LEU A 25 -21.78 12.57 0.17
N SER A 26 -22.54 11.48 -0.02
CA SER A 26 -23.84 11.26 0.62
C SER A 26 -23.75 10.66 2.03
N TYR A 27 -22.57 10.16 2.44
CA TYR A 27 -22.38 9.52 3.75
C TYR A 27 -22.24 10.56 4.86
N ASP A 28 -22.39 10.14 6.12
CA ASP A 28 -22.10 11.00 7.27
C ASP A 28 -20.68 11.62 7.19
N PRO A 29 -20.45 12.86 7.64
CA PRO A 29 -19.14 13.53 7.57
C PRO A 29 -17.96 12.71 8.09
N LEU A 30 -18.15 11.84 9.07
CA LEU A 30 -17.10 10.93 9.55
C LEU A 30 -16.89 9.73 8.60
N ALA A 31 -17.97 9.14 8.09
CA ALA A 31 -17.93 7.96 7.24
C ALA A 31 -17.36 8.24 5.84
N ARG A 32 -17.47 9.48 5.34
CA ARG A 32 -16.93 9.87 4.03
C ARG A 32 -15.42 10.13 4.02
N GLN A 33 -14.77 10.26 5.18
CA GLN A 33 -13.35 10.60 5.24
C GLN A 33 -12.48 9.51 4.59
N LEU A 34 -12.79 8.23 4.84
CA LEU A 34 -12.04 7.08 4.30
C LEU A 34 -12.08 7.04 2.76
N PRO A 35 -13.28 7.05 2.14
CA PRO A 35 -13.40 7.12 0.69
C PRO A 35 -12.76 8.36 0.07
N LEU A 36 -12.83 9.52 0.71
CA LEU A 36 -12.25 10.75 0.17
C LEU A 36 -10.73 10.77 0.29
N LEU A 37 -10.19 10.33 1.43
CA LEU A 37 -8.76 10.30 1.69
C LEU A 37 -8.04 9.39 0.70
N VAL A 38 -8.60 8.22 0.40
CA VAL A 38 -8.01 7.27 -0.54
C VAL A 38 -8.43 7.60 -1.98
N GLY A 39 -9.70 7.92 -2.19
CA GLY A 39 -10.27 8.08 -3.53
C GLY A 39 -9.79 9.33 -4.25
N ILE A 40 -9.58 10.46 -3.56
CA ILE A 40 -9.08 11.68 -4.22
C ILE A 40 -7.68 11.47 -4.80
N PRO A 41 -6.67 10.99 -4.05
CA PRO A 41 -5.35 10.68 -4.61
C PRO A 41 -5.42 9.68 -5.77
N VAL A 42 -6.25 8.65 -5.67
CA VAL A 42 -6.42 7.65 -6.73
C VAL A 42 -7.01 8.28 -8.00
N VAL A 43 -8.04 9.13 -7.88
CA VAL A 43 -8.60 9.88 -9.01
C VAL A 43 -7.53 10.75 -9.67
N VAL A 44 -6.74 11.47 -8.88
CA VAL A 44 -5.64 12.30 -9.40
C VAL A 44 -4.63 11.45 -10.17
N PHE A 45 -4.20 10.31 -9.63
CA PHE A 45 -3.25 9.42 -10.31
C PHE A 45 -3.81 8.82 -11.59
N LEU A 46 -5.08 8.41 -11.61
CA LEU A 46 -5.72 7.87 -12.81
C LEU A 46 -5.86 8.93 -13.91
N ILE A 47 -6.21 10.17 -13.55
CA ILE A 47 -6.23 11.29 -14.49
C ILE A 47 -4.83 11.55 -15.04
N LEU A 48 -3.82 11.65 -14.18
CA LEU A 48 -2.43 11.85 -14.62
C LEU A 48 -1.97 10.71 -15.55
N GLN A 49 -2.28 9.46 -15.22
CA GLN A 49 -1.96 8.30 -16.05
C GLN A 49 -2.62 8.39 -17.44
N ILE A 50 -3.90 8.76 -17.50
CA ILE A 50 -4.62 8.92 -18.77
C ILE A 50 -4.02 10.07 -19.58
N LEU A 51 -3.71 11.21 -18.95
CA LEU A 51 -3.09 12.36 -19.60
C LEU A 51 -1.71 12.02 -20.16
N MET A 52 -0.87 11.28 -19.42
CA MET A 52 0.43 10.81 -19.91
C MET A 52 0.31 9.86 -21.11
N GLN A 53 -0.78 9.09 -21.21
CA GLN A 53 -1.03 8.21 -22.35
C GLN A 53 -1.57 8.95 -23.58
N LEU A 54 -2.39 9.98 -23.37
CA LEU A 54 -2.99 10.79 -24.44
C LEU A 54 -2.00 11.83 -25.01
N PHE A 55 -1.17 12.43 -24.15
CA PHE A 55 -0.25 13.51 -24.51
C PHE A 55 1.21 13.18 -24.14
N PRO A 56 1.80 12.12 -24.70
CA PRO A 56 3.14 11.65 -24.33
C PRO A 56 4.25 12.69 -24.62
N GLU A 57 4.06 13.56 -25.61
CA GLU A 57 5.04 14.59 -25.98
C GLU A 57 4.99 15.80 -25.04
N ALA A 58 3.79 16.26 -24.65
CA ALA A 58 3.60 17.40 -23.76
C ALA A 58 3.93 17.09 -22.29
N LEU A 59 3.62 15.87 -21.84
CA LEU A 59 3.98 15.35 -20.51
C LEU A 59 5.29 14.55 -20.50
N GLY A 60 6.07 14.60 -21.58
CA GLY A 60 7.32 13.87 -21.71
C GLY A 60 8.34 14.17 -20.61
N TRP A 61 8.27 15.34 -19.97
CA TRP A 61 9.11 15.70 -18.84
C TRP A 61 8.75 14.96 -17.54
N LEU A 62 7.46 14.66 -17.29
CA LEU A 62 7.03 13.77 -16.19
C LEU A 62 7.37 12.31 -16.50
N VAL A 63 7.19 11.89 -17.76
CA VAL A 63 7.45 10.51 -18.20
C VAL A 63 8.95 10.17 -18.16
N ARG A 64 9.83 11.17 -18.25
CA ARG A 64 11.29 11.03 -18.09
C ARG A 64 11.73 10.80 -16.63
N MET A 65 10.86 11.05 -15.64
CA MET A 65 11.02 10.48 -14.28
C MET A 65 10.63 8.99 -14.31
N ASP A 66 11.49 8.23 -14.96
CA ASP A 66 11.76 6.81 -14.75
C ASP A 66 10.56 5.84 -14.67
N SER A 67 9.89 5.66 -15.82
CA SER A 67 9.07 4.47 -16.09
C SER A 67 9.88 3.15 -16.10
N ARG A 68 11.22 3.16 -15.91
CA ARG A 68 12.02 1.93 -15.75
C ARG A 68 12.20 1.54 -14.28
N GLN A 69 12.03 2.43 -13.30
CA GLN A 69 12.11 2.07 -11.88
C GLN A 69 10.78 1.58 -11.31
N VAL A 70 9.65 2.21 -11.61
CA VAL A 70 8.35 1.80 -11.05
C VAL A 70 7.88 0.45 -11.60
N ILE A 71 8.06 0.21 -12.90
CA ILE A 71 7.73 -1.09 -13.53
C ILE A 71 8.72 -2.19 -13.11
N ARG A 72 9.97 -1.83 -12.79
CA ARG A 72 10.92 -2.77 -12.17
C ARG A 72 10.57 -3.05 -10.73
N VAL A 73 9.94 -2.16 -9.97
CA VAL A 73 9.43 -2.49 -8.63
C VAL A 73 8.34 -3.55 -8.76
N ASP A 74 7.37 -3.41 -9.67
CA ASP A 74 6.36 -4.47 -9.88
C ASP A 74 6.94 -5.77 -10.43
N GLN A 75 7.83 -5.72 -11.44
CA GLN A 75 8.45 -6.94 -11.97
C GLN A 75 9.46 -7.56 -11.03
N SER A 76 10.20 -6.78 -10.25
CA SER A 76 11.14 -7.29 -9.26
C SER A 76 10.42 -7.75 -8.00
N LEU A 77 9.30 -7.15 -7.59
CA LEU A 77 8.45 -7.65 -6.51
C LEU A 77 7.71 -8.90 -6.96
N ALA A 78 7.24 -8.98 -8.22
CA ALA A 78 6.64 -10.18 -8.78
C ALA A 78 7.68 -11.28 -9.02
N ALA A 79 8.90 -10.94 -9.48
CA ALA A 79 10.00 -11.89 -9.65
C ALA A 79 10.61 -12.31 -8.30
N GLN A 80 10.66 -11.44 -7.30
CA GLN A 80 11.02 -11.78 -5.93
C GLN A 80 9.90 -12.58 -5.28
N ALA A 81 8.62 -12.27 -5.47
CA ALA A 81 7.51 -13.09 -5.00
C ALA A 81 7.46 -14.45 -5.70
N LYS A 82 7.84 -14.51 -6.98
CA LYS A 82 7.92 -15.76 -7.77
C LYS A 82 9.18 -16.56 -7.44
N ALA A 83 10.32 -15.92 -7.17
CA ALA A 83 11.53 -16.55 -6.66
C ALA A 83 11.30 -17.05 -5.24
N VAL A 84 10.71 -16.23 -4.36
CA VAL A 84 10.28 -16.60 -3.00
C VAL A 84 9.21 -17.69 -3.02
N ARG A 85 8.38 -17.81 -4.07
CA ARG A 85 7.45 -18.95 -4.28
C ARG A 85 8.15 -20.18 -4.86
N ALA A 86 9.10 -20.02 -5.78
CA ALA A 86 9.82 -21.12 -6.43
C ALA A 86 10.87 -21.77 -5.50
N THR A 87 11.50 -21.01 -4.60
CA THR A 87 12.34 -21.55 -3.51
C THR A 87 11.51 -22.09 -2.34
N ARG A 88 10.17 -22.17 -2.47
CA ARG A 88 9.22 -22.47 -1.39
C ARG A 88 8.34 -23.69 -1.67
N GLU A 89 8.60 -24.41 -2.76
CA GLU A 89 8.22 -25.83 -2.89
C GLU A 89 9.12 -26.73 -2.01
N GLU A 90 9.26 -26.38 -0.72
CA GLU A 90 9.75 -27.30 0.30
C GLU A 90 8.76 -27.25 1.47
N LYS A 91 8.11 -28.39 1.69
CA LYS A 91 6.88 -28.65 2.48
C LYS A 91 6.89 -28.28 3.98
N GLY A 92 7.77 -27.37 4.43
CA GLY A 92 7.86 -26.90 5.82
C GLY A 92 7.51 -25.42 6.05
N ARG A 93 7.36 -24.60 4.99
CA ARG A 93 7.23 -23.12 5.10
C ARG A 93 5.79 -22.58 5.16
N GLU A 94 4.79 -23.44 5.06
CA GLU A 94 3.38 -23.03 5.23
C GLU A 94 3.08 -22.75 6.70
N LEU A 95 3.46 -23.67 7.60
CA LEU A 95 3.28 -23.50 9.04
C LEU A 95 4.03 -22.27 9.57
N GLU A 96 5.21 -21.99 9.03
CA GLU A 96 5.98 -20.81 9.40
C GLU A 96 5.25 -19.51 8.99
N PHE A 97 4.57 -19.50 7.85
CA PHE A 97 3.76 -18.34 7.44
C PHE A 97 2.58 -18.15 8.36
N TYR A 98 1.86 -19.23 8.67
CA TYR A 98 0.76 -19.20 9.63
C TYR A 98 1.23 -18.77 11.03
N ALA A 99 2.41 -19.20 11.46
CA ALA A 99 3.02 -18.77 12.72
C ALA A 99 3.34 -17.26 12.70
N TRP A 100 3.91 -16.73 11.62
CA TRP A 100 4.17 -15.29 11.49
C TRP A 100 2.88 -14.47 11.41
N THR A 101 1.85 -14.95 10.71
CA THR A 101 0.53 -14.33 10.73
C THR A 101 -0.07 -14.35 12.14
N GLY A 102 0.07 -15.46 12.87
CA GLY A 102 -0.35 -15.56 14.27
C GLY A 102 0.37 -14.57 15.18
N VAL A 103 1.69 -14.46 15.05
CA VAL A 103 2.52 -13.48 15.78
C VAL A 103 2.10 -12.05 15.44
N PHE A 104 1.80 -11.75 14.17
CA PHE A 104 1.33 -10.43 13.76
C PHE A 104 -0.01 -10.07 14.41
N LEU A 105 -0.98 -10.99 14.33
CA LEU A 105 -2.30 -10.80 14.94
C LEU A 105 -2.20 -10.65 16.46
N LEU A 106 -1.37 -11.47 17.11
CA LEU A 106 -1.11 -11.37 18.53
C LEU A 106 -0.43 -10.04 18.90
N ALA A 107 0.52 -9.58 18.09
CA ALA A 107 1.17 -8.29 18.29
C ALA A 107 0.16 -7.14 18.16
N ILE A 108 -0.75 -7.17 17.17
CA ILE A 108 -1.82 -6.17 17.05
C ILE A 108 -2.72 -6.21 18.28
N TYR A 109 -3.10 -7.41 18.74
CA TYR A 109 -3.96 -7.59 19.91
C TYR A 109 -3.34 -7.03 21.20
N LEU A 110 -2.03 -7.25 21.39
CA LEU A 110 -1.32 -6.81 22.59
C LEU A 110 -0.92 -5.33 22.54
N LEU A 111 -0.33 -4.88 21.43
CA LEU A 111 0.35 -3.59 21.33
C LEU A 111 -0.48 -2.51 20.62
N GLY A 112 -1.50 -2.93 19.86
CA GLY A 112 -2.30 -2.04 19.02
C GLY A 112 -1.81 -1.95 17.58
N PHE A 113 -2.69 -1.54 16.67
CA PHE A 113 -2.39 -1.54 15.23
C PHE A 113 -1.22 -0.61 14.87
N LEU A 114 -1.19 0.60 15.48
CA LEU A 114 -0.22 1.64 15.14
C LEU A 114 1.23 1.22 15.44
N THR A 115 1.45 0.47 16.51
CA THR A 115 2.76 0.06 17.01
C THR A 115 3.13 -1.35 16.54
N ALA A 116 2.15 -2.25 16.43
CA ALA A 116 2.38 -3.62 15.96
C ALA A 116 2.86 -3.68 14.51
N VAL A 117 2.30 -2.86 13.62
CA VAL A 117 2.68 -2.85 12.19
C VAL A 117 4.15 -2.48 11.98
N PRO A 118 4.67 -1.35 12.51
CA PRO A 118 6.09 -1.01 12.42
C PRO A 118 7.00 -2.03 13.10
N LEU A 119 6.62 -2.53 14.29
CA LEU A 119 7.41 -3.52 15.02
C LEU A 119 7.52 -4.83 14.24
N PHE A 120 6.42 -5.28 13.65
CA PHE A 120 6.38 -6.46 12.80
C PHE A 120 7.24 -6.28 11.55
N LEU A 121 7.22 -5.10 10.92
CA LEU A 121 8.08 -4.79 9.78
C LEU A 121 9.57 -4.83 10.16
N VAL A 122 9.95 -4.31 11.33
CA VAL A 122 11.34 -4.47 11.82
C VAL A 122 11.68 -5.94 11.97
N GLY A 123 10.82 -6.72 12.65
CA GLY A 123 11.03 -8.15 12.85
C GLY A 123 11.18 -8.90 11.53
N LEU A 124 10.33 -8.62 10.55
CA LEU A 124 10.36 -9.28 9.25
C LEU A 124 11.60 -8.88 8.43
N LEU A 125 11.91 -7.59 8.33
CA LEU A 125 13.05 -7.10 7.55
C LEU A 125 14.39 -7.56 8.15
N TYR A 126 14.52 -7.50 9.46
CA TYR A 126 15.73 -7.91 10.17
C TYR A 126 15.90 -9.43 10.23
N LEU A 127 14.87 -10.18 10.64
CA LEU A 127 14.99 -11.63 10.90
C LEU A 127 14.86 -12.47 9.62
N ARG A 128 14.06 -12.02 8.64
CA ARG A 128 13.78 -12.82 7.42
C ARG A 128 14.53 -12.32 6.19
N LEU A 129 14.57 -11.00 5.98
CA LEU A 129 15.23 -10.44 4.81
C LEU A 129 16.71 -10.13 5.07
N LYS A 130 17.19 -10.27 6.33
CA LYS A 130 18.58 -9.98 6.75
C LYS A 130 19.02 -8.58 6.35
N GLU A 131 18.08 -7.65 6.28
CA GLU A 131 18.36 -6.26 5.98
C GLU A 131 19.07 -5.59 7.15
N LYS A 132 19.79 -4.52 6.85
CA LYS A 132 20.46 -3.74 7.90
C LYS A 132 19.41 -3.17 8.86
N LEU A 133 19.68 -3.27 10.17
CA LEU A 133 18.83 -2.75 11.25
C LEU A 133 18.38 -1.30 11.00
N TRP A 134 19.28 -0.48 10.44
CA TRP A 134 18.99 0.90 10.08
C TRP A 134 17.88 1.04 9.04
N VAL A 135 17.89 0.22 7.98
CA VAL A 135 16.85 0.24 6.92
C VAL A 135 15.51 -0.18 7.51
N SER A 136 15.52 -1.21 8.35
CA SER A 136 14.33 -1.72 9.04
C SER A 136 13.70 -0.65 9.94
N LEU A 137 14.52 0.07 10.71
CA LEU A 137 14.08 1.16 11.58
C LEU A 137 13.54 2.35 10.79
N VAL A 138 14.20 2.75 9.69
CA VAL A 138 13.72 3.85 8.85
C VAL A 138 12.37 3.50 8.23
N VAL A 139 12.21 2.31 7.65
CA VAL A 139 10.94 1.87 7.07
C VAL A 139 9.84 1.81 8.13
N ALA A 140 10.15 1.29 9.32
CA ALA A 140 9.20 1.25 10.43
C ALA A 140 8.81 2.64 10.93
N ALA A 141 9.76 3.57 11.04
CA ALA A 141 9.49 4.96 11.41
C ALA A 141 8.59 5.66 10.38
N VAL A 142 8.87 5.49 9.08
CA VAL A 142 8.02 6.00 8.00
C VAL A 142 6.62 5.42 8.10
N MET A 143 6.50 4.11 8.29
CA MET A 143 5.20 3.44 8.36
C MET A 143 4.39 3.87 9.59
N TRP A 144 5.06 4.09 10.73
CA TRP A 144 4.44 4.64 11.93
C TRP A 144 3.92 6.06 11.69
N VAL A 145 4.72 6.93 11.06
CA VAL A 145 4.33 8.31 10.73
C VAL A 145 3.14 8.34 9.76
N VAL A 146 3.18 7.53 8.71
CA VAL A 146 2.07 7.41 7.75
C VAL A 146 0.81 6.88 8.45
N GLY A 147 0.94 5.88 9.31
CA GLY A 147 -0.18 5.35 10.09
C GLY A 147 -0.77 6.41 11.04
N TYR A 148 0.07 7.15 11.75
CA TYR A 148 -0.36 8.19 12.67
C TYR A 148 -1.05 9.34 11.94
N ILE A 149 -0.42 9.88 10.89
CA ILE A 149 -0.97 11.00 10.13
C ILE A 149 -2.24 10.58 9.40
N GLY A 150 -2.22 9.43 8.72
CA GLY A 150 -3.35 8.91 7.99
C GLY A 150 -4.52 8.65 8.93
N PHE A 151 -4.39 7.70 9.86
CA PHE A 151 -5.51 7.21 10.65
C PHE A 151 -5.91 8.11 11.82
N ILE A 152 -4.95 8.63 12.59
CA ILE A 152 -5.27 9.38 13.81
C ILE A 152 -5.49 10.86 13.50
N LYS A 153 -4.58 11.50 12.75
CA LYS A 153 -4.65 12.95 12.54
C LYS A 153 -5.62 13.35 11.43
N LEU A 154 -5.70 12.57 10.35
CA LEU A 154 -6.46 12.94 9.17
C LEU A 154 -7.84 12.29 9.13
N MET A 155 -7.97 11.07 9.67
CA MET A 155 -9.26 10.37 9.74
C MET A 155 -9.97 10.52 11.09
N GLU A 156 -9.27 11.01 12.11
CA GLU A 156 -9.75 11.05 13.51
C GLU A 156 -10.32 9.69 13.99
N VAL A 157 -9.89 8.59 13.37
CA VAL A 157 -10.35 7.24 13.72
C VAL A 157 -9.48 6.70 14.84
N PRO A 158 -10.06 6.32 16.00
CA PRO A 158 -9.30 5.68 17.04
C PRO A 158 -8.84 4.30 16.55
N LEU A 159 -7.53 4.17 16.31
CA LEU A 159 -6.90 2.88 16.08
C LEU A 159 -6.94 2.07 17.37
N PHE A 160 -7.15 0.77 17.25
CA PHE A 160 -7.05 -0.15 18.37
C PHE A 160 -5.67 -0.01 19.02
N LYS A 161 -5.65 0.36 20.31
CA LYS A 161 -4.43 0.67 21.08
C LYS A 161 -3.75 -0.57 21.65
N GLY A 162 -4.42 -1.72 21.63
CA GLY A 162 -3.91 -2.94 22.23
C GLY A 162 -4.17 -2.99 23.72
N ILE A 163 -4.26 -4.20 24.25
CA ILE A 163 -4.60 -4.46 25.66
C ILE A 163 -3.53 -3.95 26.63
N LEU A 164 -2.28 -3.79 26.18
CA LEU A 164 -1.21 -3.24 27.02
C LEU A 164 -1.33 -1.73 27.25
N TRP A 165 -2.18 -1.04 26.48
CA TRP A 165 -2.32 0.42 26.52
C TRP A 165 -3.78 0.88 26.72
N ASP A 166 -4.70 -0.06 27.00
CA ASP A 166 -6.07 0.19 27.47
C ASP A 166 -6.13 0.19 28.99
#